data_AF-A0A928QWC8-F1
#
_entry.id   AF-A0A928QWC8-F1
#
_cell.length_a   1.000
_cell.length_b   1.000
_cell.length_c   1.000
_cell.angle_alpha   90.00
_cell.angle_beta   90.00
_cell.angle_gamma   90.00
#
_symmetry.space_group_name_H-M   'P 1'
#
loop_
_entity.id
_entity.type
_entity.pdbx_description
1 polymer ?
#
loop_
_entity_poly.entity_id
_entity_poly.type
_entity_poly.pdbx_seq_one_letter_code
_entity_poly.pdbx_strand_id
1 'polypeptide(L)'
;DNENGDSKTYPIPSNVPLKVADGDVIEKGKELTEGPLNPHDVLRTRDVAAVHDYLIQEVQRVYRQQGVDINDRHIEVIVRQMMKKVRVETAGDTELLPGTVLDLLEFEAANEELAAKSQATGLEMEPATCSPMLMGITKASLATDSFLSAASFQETTRVLTEAAIKGKVDPLHGLKENVIIGKLIPAGSGVNMYSESSYEEVVDLD
;
A
#
# COMPACT_ATOMS: atom_id res chain seq x y z
N ASP A 1 0.78 -29.33 -3.18
CA ASP A 1 -0.63 -29.48 -2.77
C ASP A 1 -1.05 -30.91 -3.03
N ASN A 2 -1.34 -31.71 -2.00
CA ASN A 2 -1.63 -33.14 -2.16
C ASN A 2 -2.93 -33.39 -2.95
N GLU A 3 -3.77 -32.37 -3.11
CA GLU A 3 -5.03 -32.44 -3.86
C GLU A 3 -4.90 -32.01 -5.33
N ASN A 4 -3.95 -31.11 -5.67
CA ASN A 4 -3.75 -30.61 -7.03
C ASN A 4 -2.46 -31.11 -7.72
N GLY A 5 -1.61 -31.88 -7.01
CA GLY A 5 -0.33 -32.39 -7.54
C GLY A 5 0.74 -31.30 -7.77
N ASP A 6 0.47 -30.06 -7.37
CA ASP A 6 1.34 -28.92 -7.63
C ASP A 6 2.51 -28.90 -6.63
N SER A 7 3.74 -29.01 -7.11
CA SER A 7 4.97 -29.06 -6.28
C SER A 7 5.81 -27.80 -6.51
N LYS A 8 6.14 -27.07 -5.42
CA LYS A 8 7.04 -25.92 -5.47
C LYS A 8 8.30 -26.21 -4.67
N THR A 9 9.45 -25.99 -5.30
CA THR A 9 10.76 -26.15 -4.68
C THR A 9 11.32 -24.78 -4.29
N TYR A 10 11.73 -24.62 -3.04
CA TYR A 10 12.34 -23.41 -2.53
C TYR A 10 13.78 -23.69 -2.10
N PRO A 11 14.77 -22.91 -2.57
CA PRO A 11 16.14 -23.06 -2.12
C PRO A 11 16.28 -22.59 -0.67
N ILE A 12 16.77 -23.46 0.21
CA ILE A 12 17.06 -23.12 1.61
C ILE A 12 18.59 -23.10 1.79
N PRO A 13 19.16 -22.05 2.41
CA PRO A 13 20.58 -22.02 2.72
C PRO A 13 20.98 -23.17 3.65
N SER A 14 22.04 -23.92 3.30
CA SER A 14 22.48 -25.10 4.07
C SER A 14 22.99 -24.78 5.49
N ASN A 15 23.20 -23.51 5.82
CA ASN A 15 23.73 -23.05 7.10
C ASN A 15 22.65 -22.70 8.13
N VAL A 16 21.36 -22.84 7.79
CA VAL A 16 20.26 -22.49 8.69
C VAL A 16 19.55 -23.77 9.17
N PRO A 17 19.38 -23.97 10.48
CA PRO A 17 18.66 -25.12 11.00
C PRO A 17 17.18 -25.10 10.58
N LEU A 18 16.67 -26.28 10.24
CA LEU A 18 15.27 -26.50 9.85
C LEU A 18 14.39 -26.75 11.10
N LYS A 19 13.18 -26.21 11.08
CA LYS A 19 12.14 -26.39 12.11
C LYS A 19 11.18 -27.56 11.83
N VAL A 20 11.31 -28.20 10.67
CA VAL A 20 10.41 -29.26 10.19
C VAL A 20 11.19 -30.52 9.87
N ALA A 21 10.56 -31.68 10.07
CA ALA A 21 11.10 -32.98 9.70
C ALA A 21 10.58 -33.42 8.32
N ASP A 22 11.29 -34.37 7.70
CA ASP A 22 10.82 -35.00 6.47
C ASP A 22 9.51 -35.78 6.72
N GLY A 23 8.51 -35.56 5.87
CA GLY A 23 7.17 -36.11 6.02
C GLY A 23 6.20 -35.30 6.89
N ASP A 24 6.61 -34.16 7.46
CA ASP A 24 5.71 -33.29 8.23
C ASP A 24 4.64 -32.64 7.35
N VAL A 25 3.39 -32.70 7.81
CA VAL A 25 2.29 -31.91 7.23
C VAL A 25 2.28 -30.52 7.87
N ILE A 26 2.35 -29.50 7.02
CA ILE A 26 2.46 -28.11 7.46
C ILE A 26 1.42 -27.24 6.76
N GLU A 27 0.94 -26.22 7.47
CA GLU A 27 0.09 -25.20 6.89
C GLU A 27 0.89 -24.21 6.03
N LYS A 28 0.24 -23.63 5.03
CA LYS A 28 0.84 -22.59 4.20
C LYS A 28 1.30 -21.42 5.07
N GLY A 29 2.57 -21.04 4.93
CA GLY A 29 3.17 -19.95 5.71
C GLY A 29 3.77 -20.37 7.06
N LYS A 30 3.80 -21.66 7.39
CA LYS A 30 4.60 -22.17 8.52
C LYS A 30 6.09 -21.93 8.26
N GLU A 31 6.79 -21.51 9.30
CA GLU A 31 8.23 -21.26 9.25
C GLU A 31 9.00 -22.57 9.09
N LEU A 32 9.87 -22.63 8.10
CA LEU A 32 10.70 -23.81 7.82
C LEU A 32 12.09 -23.71 8.44
N THR A 33 12.58 -22.50 8.68
CA THR A 33 13.93 -22.21 9.15
C THR A 33 13.91 -21.32 10.39
N GLU A 34 14.99 -21.36 11.17
CA GLU A 34 15.21 -20.36 12.22
C GLU A 34 15.68 -19.00 11.65
N GLY A 35 15.39 -17.92 12.37
CA GLY A 35 15.80 -16.56 12.02
C GLY A 35 14.64 -15.61 11.70
N PRO A 36 14.96 -14.35 11.34
CA PRO A 36 13.95 -13.36 10.99
C PRO A 36 13.26 -13.71 9.67
N LEU A 37 11.95 -13.48 9.62
CA LEU A 37 11.17 -13.65 8.40
C LEU A 37 11.34 -12.45 7.47
N ASN A 38 11.27 -12.70 6.17
CA ASN A 38 11.15 -11.64 5.19
C ASN A 38 9.69 -11.16 5.13
N PRO A 39 9.38 -9.88 5.42
CA PRO A 39 8.02 -9.35 5.37
C PRO A 39 7.31 -9.58 4.02
N HIS A 40 8.05 -9.59 2.90
CA HIS A 40 7.47 -9.87 1.58
C HIS A 40 7.01 -11.33 1.45
N ASP A 41 7.73 -12.27 2.08
CA ASP A 41 7.34 -13.67 2.10
C ASP A 41 6.17 -13.90 3.04
N VAL A 42 6.12 -13.19 4.17
CA VAL A 42 4.96 -13.19 5.07
C VAL A 42 3.72 -12.70 4.31
N LEU A 43 3.81 -11.59 3.56
CA LEU A 43 2.69 -11.06 2.78
C LEU A 43 2.18 -12.04 1.71
N ARG A 44 3.09 -12.77 1.07
CA ARG A 44 2.76 -13.71 -0.02
C ARG A 44 2.18 -15.03 0.49
N THR A 45 2.64 -15.48 1.66
CA THR A 45 2.29 -16.79 2.21
C THR A 45 1.12 -16.73 3.20
N ARG A 46 1.02 -15.63 3.94
CA ARG A 46 -0.04 -15.34 4.92
C ARG A 46 -0.90 -14.18 4.39
N ASP A 47 -1.45 -13.37 5.29
CA ASP A 47 -2.32 -12.23 5.02
C ASP A 47 -1.66 -10.88 5.39
N VAL A 48 -2.38 -9.80 5.10
CA VAL A 48 -1.98 -8.42 5.42
C VAL A 48 -1.86 -8.22 6.94
N ALA A 49 -2.76 -8.82 7.71
CA ALA A 49 -2.76 -8.71 9.18
C ALA A 49 -1.50 -9.33 9.79
N ALA A 50 -1.08 -10.51 9.32
CA ALA A 50 0.14 -11.17 9.79
C ALA A 50 1.40 -10.33 9.52
N VAL A 51 1.45 -9.59 8.39
CA VAL A 51 2.57 -8.68 8.11
C VAL A 51 2.56 -7.49 9.05
N HIS A 52 1.38 -6.93 9.31
CA HIS A 52 1.19 -5.83 10.26
C HIS A 52 1.71 -6.23 11.65
N ASP A 53 1.21 -7.35 12.18
CA ASP A 53 1.60 -7.86 13.49
C ASP A 53 3.09 -8.17 13.56
N TYR A 54 3.63 -8.80 12.51
CA TYR A 54 5.06 -9.11 12.42
C TYR A 54 5.94 -7.85 12.50
N LEU A 55 5.62 -6.82 11.72
CA LEU A 55 6.39 -5.58 11.70
C LEU A 55 6.29 -4.82 13.03
N ILE A 56 5.10 -4.77 13.62
CA ILE A 56 4.90 -4.13 14.93
C ILE A 56 5.72 -4.84 15.99
N GLN A 57 5.64 -6.18 16.07
CA GLN A 57 6.36 -6.96 17.07
C GLN A 57 7.88 -6.82 16.95
N GLU A 58 8.43 -6.90 15.72
CA GLU A 58 9.89 -6.81 15.53
C GLU A 58 10.42 -5.42 15.86
N VAL A 59 9.71 -4.35 15.48
CA VAL A 59 10.10 -2.98 15.84
C VAL A 59 9.98 -2.78 17.36
N GLN A 60 8.87 -3.20 17.96
CA GLN A 60 8.63 -3.08 19.39
C GLN A 60 9.66 -3.85 20.22
N ARG A 61 10.11 -5.02 19.74
CA ARG A 61 11.15 -5.83 20.40
C ARG A 61 12.44 -5.05 20.59
N VAL A 62 12.87 -4.30 19.57
CA VAL A 62 14.09 -3.47 19.62
C VAL A 62 13.92 -2.31 20.61
N TYR A 63 12.79 -1.60 20.57
CA TYR A 63 12.52 -0.50 21.51
C TYR A 63 12.47 -0.98 22.96
N ARG A 64 11.75 -2.09 23.22
CA ARG A 64 11.70 -2.71 24.56
C ARG A 64 13.08 -3.15 25.04
N GLN A 65 13.93 -3.70 24.16
CA GLN A 65 15.29 -4.09 24.50
C GLN A 65 16.16 -2.89 24.92
N GLN A 66 15.87 -1.70 24.39
CA GLN A 66 16.54 -0.45 24.77
C GLN A 66 15.87 0.26 25.96
N GLY A 67 14.82 -0.34 26.55
CA GLY A 67 14.08 0.24 27.67
C GLY A 67 13.20 1.42 27.28
N VAL A 68 12.88 1.59 26.00
CA VAL A 68 12.01 2.65 25.49
C VAL A 68 10.61 2.09 25.31
N ASP A 69 9.63 2.74 25.94
CA ASP A 69 8.22 2.42 25.77
C ASP A 69 7.60 3.30 24.67
N ILE A 70 7.04 2.65 23.65
CA ILE A 70 6.36 3.30 22.52
C ILE A 70 5.02 2.61 22.31
N ASN A 71 3.98 3.41 22.07
CA ASN A 71 2.65 2.87 21.79
C ASN A 71 2.58 2.30 20.37
N ASP A 72 2.05 1.09 20.24
CA ASP A 72 1.92 0.36 18.97
C ASP A 72 1.21 1.17 17.88
N ARG A 73 0.28 2.07 18.24
CA ARG A 73 -0.42 2.97 17.29
C ARG A 73 0.53 3.79 16.42
N HIS A 74 1.69 4.19 16.94
CA HIS A 74 2.66 4.94 16.15
C HIS A 74 3.29 4.08 15.05
N ILE A 75 3.57 2.82 15.37
CA ILE A 75 4.16 1.86 14.43
C ILE A 75 3.09 1.45 13.40
N GLU A 76 1.85 1.19 13.85
CA GLU A 76 0.71 0.89 12.98
C GLU A 76 0.50 1.95 11.89
N VAL A 77 0.57 3.23 12.25
CA VAL A 77 0.42 4.32 11.28
C VAL A 77 1.53 4.27 10.22
N ILE A 78 2.75 3.94 10.59
CA ILE A 78 3.88 3.81 9.65
C ILE A 78 3.68 2.59 8.75
N VAL A 79 3.34 1.43 9.32
CA VAL A 79 3.13 0.20 8.56
C VAL A 79 1.95 0.35 7.59
N ARG A 80 0.88 1.05 8.00
CA ARG A 80 -0.23 1.39 7.11
C ARG A 80 0.24 2.19 5.89
N GLN A 81 1.14 3.15 6.06
CA GLN A 81 1.71 3.90 4.92
C GLN A 81 2.58 3.02 4.02
N MET A 82 3.30 2.06 4.59
CA MET A 82 4.09 1.08 3.83
C MET A 82 3.24 0.12 3.00
N MET A 83 1.98 -0.12 3.39
CA MET A 83 1.05 -1.05 2.73
C MET A 83 -0.08 -0.35 1.94
N LYS A 84 0.00 0.96 1.74
CA LYS A 84 -1.07 1.76 1.12
C LYS A 84 -1.32 1.42 -0.36
N LYS A 85 -0.34 0.85 -1.05
CA LYS A 85 -0.40 0.60 -2.50
C LYS A 85 -0.72 -0.86 -2.82
N VAL A 86 -1.49 -1.07 -3.89
CA VAL A 86 -1.84 -2.39 -4.43
C VAL A 86 -1.41 -2.50 -5.89
N ARG A 87 -1.13 -3.72 -6.36
CA ARG A 87 -0.88 -4.02 -7.76
C ARG A 87 -2.11 -4.68 -8.37
N VAL A 88 -2.60 -4.17 -9.49
CA VAL A 88 -3.69 -4.83 -10.24
C VAL A 88 -3.18 -6.13 -10.85
N GLU A 89 -3.88 -7.23 -10.58
CA GLU A 89 -3.61 -8.54 -11.18
C GLU A 89 -4.49 -8.71 -12.43
N THR A 90 -5.81 -8.55 -12.27
CA THR A 90 -6.77 -8.54 -13.38
C THR A 90 -7.59 -7.25 -13.36
N ALA A 91 -7.82 -6.68 -14.54
CA ALA A 91 -8.67 -5.49 -14.68
C ALA A 91 -10.16 -5.81 -14.57
N GLY A 92 -10.57 -7.05 -14.88
CA GLY A 92 -11.99 -7.36 -15.06
C GLY A 92 -12.60 -6.44 -16.12
N ASP A 93 -13.78 -5.91 -15.82
CA ASP A 93 -14.48 -4.90 -16.62
C ASP A 93 -14.23 -3.46 -16.16
N THR A 94 -13.30 -3.25 -15.22
CA THR A 94 -12.90 -1.89 -14.81
C THR A 94 -11.99 -1.22 -15.85
N GLU A 95 -11.81 0.10 -15.73
CA GLU A 95 -10.87 0.86 -16.56
C GLU A 95 -9.40 0.74 -16.08
N LEU A 96 -9.15 -0.08 -15.06
CA LEU A 96 -7.81 -0.28 -14.52
C LEU A 96 -6.93 -1.09 -15.47
N LEU A 97 -5.62 -0.83 -15.43
CA LEU A 97 -4.66 -1.55 -16.26
C LEU A 97 -3.94 -2.64 -15.44
N PRO A 98 -3.88 -3.90 -15.91
CA PRO A 98 -3.13 -4.95 -15.24
C PRO A 98 -1.66 -4.57 -15.03
N GLY A 99 -1.11 -4.90 -13.86
CA GLY A 99 0.26 -4.61 -13.46
C GLY A 99 0.50 -3.17 -12.98
N THR A 100 -0.49 -2.28 -13.07
CA THR A 100 -0.38 -0.93 -12.48
C THR A 100 -0.40 -0.98 -10.96
N VAL A 101 0.27 0.00 -10.35
CA VAL A 101 0.31 0.18 -8.90
C VAL A 101 -0.42 1.47 -8.57
N LEU A 102 -1.47 1.35 -7.77
CA LEU A 102 -2.34 2.46 -7.36
C LEU A 102 -2.63 2.39 -5.87
N ASP A 103 -3.28 3.43 -5.35
CA ASP A 103 -3.74 3.42 -3.96
C ASP A 103 -4.83 2.37 -3.72
N LEU A 104 -4.84 1.77 -2.53
CA LEU A 104 -5.91 0.86 -2.14
C LEU A 104 -7.29 1.53 -2.25
N LEU A 105 -7.41 2.78 -1.82
CA LEU A 105 -8.68 3.50 -1.87
C LEU A 105 -9.12 3.83 -3.31
N GLU A 106 -8.17 4.14 -4.20
CA GLU A 106 -8.46 4.36 -5.62
C GLU A 106 -8.94 3.06 -6.29
N PHE A 107 -8.32 1.93 -5.94
CA PHE A 107 -8.72 0.62 -6.42
C PHE A 107 -10.12 0.23 -5.94
N GLU A 108 -10.41 0.45 -4.65
CA GLU A 108 -11.72 0.20 -4.06
C GLU A 108 -12.81 1.07 -4.72
N ALA A 109 -12.53 2.37 -4.94
CA ALA A 109 -13.45 3.28 -5.60
C ALA A 109 -13.77 2.85 -7.05
N ALA A 110 -12.77 2.40 -7.82
CA ALA A 110 -12.98 1.93 -9.19
C ALA A 110 -13.87 0.67 -9.25
N ASN A 111 -13.69 -0.24 -8.30
CA ASN A 111 -14.54 -1.43 -8.18
C ASN A 111 -15.96 -1.09 -7.70
N GLU A 112 -16.10 -0.12 -6.79
CA GLU A 112 -17.40 0.36 -6.32
C GLU A 112 -18.19 1.05 -7.45
N GLU A 113 -17.52 1.84 -8.29
CA GLU A 113 -18.13 2.46 -9.47
C GLU A 113 -18.62 1.39 -10.47
N LEU A 114 -17.82 0.35 -10.72
CA LEU A 114 -18.22 -0.77 -11.56
C LEU A 114 -19.43 -1.50 -10.98
N ALA A 115 -19.44 -1.75 -9.67
CA ALA A 115 -20.57 -2.39 -8.99
C ALA A 115 -21.86 -1.56 -9.13
N ALA A 116 -21.78 -0.23 -9.03
CA ALA A 116 -22.92 0.66 -9.26
C ALA A 116 -23.41 0.61 -10.72
N LYS A 117 -22.49 0.59 -11.71
CA LYS A 117 -22.82 0.44 -13.14
C LYS A 117 -23.49 -0.91 -13.43
N SER A 118 -22.98 -1.99 -12.83
CA SER A 118 -23.57 -3.33 -12.95
C SER A 118 -25.00 -3.36 -12.41
N GLN A 119 -25.26 -2.77 -11.24
CA GLN A 119 -26.61 -2.66 -10.67
C GLN A 119 -27.55 -1.83 -11.55
N ALA A 120 -27.07 -0.74 -12.14
CA ALA A 120 -27.89 0.13 -12.99
C ALA A 120 -28.24 -0.51 -14.35
N THR A 121 -27.32 -1.30 -14.91
CA THR A 121 -27.48 -1.93 -16.23
C THR A 121 -28.08 -3.34 -16.17
N GLY A 122 -28.05 -3.98 -14.99
CA GLY A 122 -28.48 -5.37 -14.80
C GLY A 122 -27.55 -6.40 -15.44
N LEU A 123 -26.36 -5.98 -15.89
CA LEU A 123 -25.32 -6.86 -16.43
C LEU A 123 -24.35 -7.27 -15.32
N GLU A 124 -24.06 -8.56 -15.21
CA GLU A 124 -22.97 -9.03 -14.37
C GLU A 124 -21.64 -8.54 -14.95
N MET A 125 -20.88 -7.78 -14.16
CA MET A 125 -19.56 -7.25 -14.51
C MET A 125 -18.53 -7.81 -13.54
N GLU A 126 -17.38 -8.21 -14.06
CA GLU A 126 -16.29 -8.78 -13.28
C GLU A 126 -15.44 -7.67 -12.63
N PRO A 127 -15.28 -7.65 -11.29
CA PRO A 127 -14.46 -6.66 -10.63
C PRO A 127 -12.97 -6.91 -10.87
N ALA A 128 -12.17 -5.85 -10.75
CA ALA A 128 -10.72 -5.97 -10.78
C ALA A 128 -10.23 -6.74 -9.53
N THR A 129 -9.14 -7.49 -9.70
CA THR A 129 -8.42 -8.13 -8.59
C THR A 129 -7.05 -7.51 -8.41
N CYS A 130 -6.56 -7.46 -7.17
CA CYS A 130 -5.25 -6.91 -6.86
C CYS A 130 -4.48 -7.75 -5.84
N SER A 131 -3.17 -7.52 -5.78
CA SER A 131 -2.30 -8.02 -4.72
C SER A 131 -1.76 -6.84 -3.88
N PRO A 132 -1.79 -6.93 -2.54
CA PRO A 132 -1.22 -5.89 -1.69
C PRO A 132 0.28 -5.80 -1.88
N MET A 133 0.83 -4.59 -1.81
CA MET A 133 2.26 -4.35 -1.95
C MET A 133 2.83 -3.71 -0.69
N LEU A 134 3.81 -4.38 -0.08
CA LEU A 134 4.64 -3.79 0.96
C LEU A 134 5.76 -2.97 0.32
N MET A 135 5.85 -1.69 0.68
CA MET A 135 6.90 -0.78 0.21
C MET A 135 7.72 -0.28 1.40
N GLY A 136 9.04 -0.15 1.21
CA GLY A 136 9.89 0.54 2.18
C GLY A 136 9.49 2.01 2.33
N ILE A 137 9.73 2.60 3.51
CA ILE A 137 9.30 3.98 3.85
C ILE A 137 9.74 5.00 2.79
N THR A 138 10.98 4.94 2.33
CA THR A 138 11.50 5.83 1.28
C THR A 138 10.73 5.70 -0.02
N LYS A 139 10.41 4.46 -0.44
CA LYS A 139 9.69 4.20 -1.69
C LYS A 139 8.22 4.60 -1.56
N ALA A 140 7.58 4.33 -0.42
CA ALA A 140 6.21 4.74 -0.13
C ALA A 140 6.09 6.28 -0.12
N SER A 141 7.08 6.99 0.43
CA SER A 141 7.11 8.46 0.49
C SER A 141 7.31 9.13 -0.88
N LEU A 142 7.93 8.44 -1.84
CA LEU A 142 8.06 8.92 -3.23
C LEU A 142 6.83 8.57 -4.08
N ALA A 143 6.04 7.57 -3.67
CA ALA A 143 4.86 7.10 -4.38
C ALA A 143 3.57 7.79 -3.91
N THR A 144 3.68 9.00 -3.36
CA THR A 144 2.52 9.82 -2.96
C THR A 144 1.86 10.45 -4.19
N ASP A 145 0.58 10.76 -4.06
CA ASP A 145 -0.22 11.27 -5.18
C ASP A 145 0.17 12.72 -5.51
N SER A 146 0.49 13.50 -4.46
CA SER A 146 1.10 14.83 -4.59
C SER A 146 2.54 14.74 -5.08
N PHE A 147 2.81 15.38 -6.21
CA PHE A 147 4.15 15.51 -6.75
C PHE A 147 4.95 16.61 -6.02
N LEU A 148 4.30 17.64 -5.47
CA LEU A 148 4.97 18.67 -4.67
C LEU A 148 5.54 18.08 -3.37
N SER A 149 4.75 17.24 -2.71
CA SER A 149 5.15 16.51 -1.52
C SER A 149 6.29 15.53 -1.81
N ALA A 150 6.16 14.72 -2.87
CA ALA A 150 7.20 13.79 -3.28
C ALA A 150 8.51 14.51 -3.65
N ALA A 151 8.45 15.60 -4.43
CA ALA A 151 9.61 16.37 -4.86
C ALA A 151 10.35 17.05 -3.71
N SER A 152 9.64 17.37 -2.62
CA SER A 152 10.22 17.91 -1.39
C SER A 152 10.98 16.88 -0.55
N PHE A 153 10.73 15.58 -0.76
CA PHE A 153 11.37 14.51 -0.01
C PHE A 153 12.74 14.17 -0.58
N GLN A 154 12.79 13.59 -1.79
CA GLN A 154 14.02 13.20 -2.50
C GLN A 154 13.77 13.20 -4.02
N GLU A 155 14.84 13.04 -4.82
CA GLU A 155 14.77 12.83 -6.28
C GLU A 155 14.01 13.91 -7.07
N THR A 156 14.10 15.16 -6.63
CA THR A 156 13.34 16.33 -7.14
C THR A 156 13.32 16.42 -8.67
N THR A 157 14.46 16.29 -9.34
CA THR A 157 14.55 16.36 -10.81
C THR A 157 13.71 15.28 -11.48
N ARG A 158 13.76 14.03 -10.98
CA ARG A 158 13.01 12.91 -11.56
C ARG A 158 11.50 13.13 -11.36
N VAL A 159 11.10 13.46 -10.14
CA VAL A 159 9.69 13.65 -9.77
C VAL A 159 9.04 14.77 -10.59
N LEU A 160 9.69 15.94 -10.69
CA LEU A 160 9.15 17.07 -11.45
C LEU A 160 9.11 16.79 -12.96
N THR A 161 10.11 16.08 -13.49
CA THR A 161 10.14 15.70 -14.91
C THR A 161 8.98 14.74 -15.24
N GLU A 162 8.77 13.71 -14.43
CA GLU A 162 7.65 12.78 -14.61
C GLU A 162 6.29 13.47 -14.48
N ALA A 163 6.15 14.40 -13.53
CA ALA A 163 4.92 15.18 -13.36
C ALA A 163 4.66 16.07 -14.58
N ALA A 164 5.68 16.73 -15.12
CA ALA A 164 5.58 17.58 -16.31
C ALA A 164 5.22 16.78 -17.56
N ILE A 165 5.84 15.62 -17.79
CA ILE A 165 5.53 14.74 -18.93
C ILE A 165 4.08 14.24 -18.86
N LYS A 166 3.59 13.91 -17.66
CA LYS A 166 2.23 13.39 -17.44
C LYS A 166 1.18 14.49 -17.30
N GLY A 167 1.56 15.77 -17.25
CA GLY A 167 0.65 16.88 -16.96
C GLY A 167 -0.07 16.72 -15.61
N LYS A 168 0.61 16.19 -14.58
CA LYS A 168 -0.03 15.91 -13.28
C LYS A 168 -0.52 17.19 -12.61
N VAL A 169 -1.73 17.14 -12.07
CA VAL A 169 -2.32 18.17 -11.21
C VAL A 169 -2.19 17.72 -9.74
N ASP A 170 -1.79 18.62 -8.86
CA ASP A 170 -1.68 18.34 -7.42
C ASP A 170 -2.98 18.76 -6.71
N PRO A 171 -3.71 17.84 -6.05
CA PRO A 171 -4.98 18.16 -5.40
C PRO A 171 -4.84 18.93 -4.09
N LEU A 172 -3.62 19.06 -3.53
CA LEU A 172 -3.35 19.81 -2.30
C LEU A 172 -4.13 19.30 -1.06
N HIS A 173 -4.35 18.00 -0.97
CA HIS A 173 -5.00 17.37 0.19
C HIS A 173 -4.01 17.04 1.32
N GLY A 174 -2.70 17.19 1.10
CA GLY A 174 -1.65 16.86 2.05
C GLY A 174 -1.17 18.04 2.88
N LEU A 175 -0.39 17.74 3.92
CA LEU A 175 0.18 18.76 4.80
C LEU A 175 1.31 19.55 4.11
N LYS A 176 2.22 18.84 3.43
CA LYS A 176 3.44 19.44 2.87
C LYS A 176 3.14 20.40 1.72
N GLU A 177 2.25 20.01 0.81
CA GLU A 177 1.91 20.88 -0.33
C GLU A 177 1.36 22.23 0.12
N ASN A 178 0.46 22.21 1.09
CA ASN A 178 -0.16 23.42 1.62
C ASN A 178 0.85 24.31 2.36
N VAL A 179 1.80 23.71 3.09
CA VAL A 179 2.93 24.46 3.69
C VAL A 179 3.79 25.11 2.61
N ILE A 180 4.12 24.40 1.53
CA ILE A 180 4.97 24.91 0.43
C ILE A 180 4.31 26.11 -0.26
N ILE A 181 3.00 26.05 -0.48
CA ILE A 181 2.23 27.10 -1.17
C ILE A 181 1.84 28.25 -0.21
N GLY A 182 1.89 28.02 1.11
CA GLY A 182 1.52 29.01 2.12
C GLY A 182 0.02 29.07 2.43
N LYS A 183 -0.72 27.99 2.16
CA LYS A 183 -2.14 27.83 2.54
C LYS A 183 -2.24 27.17 3.92
N LEU A 184 -3.38 27.33 4.59
CA LEU A 184 -3.70 26.57 5.80
C LEU A 184 -3.61 25.06 5.52
N ILE A 185 -2.99 24.31 6.42
CA ILE A 185 -2.89 22.85 6.30
C ILE A 185 -4.23 22.18 6.64
N PRO A 186 -4.54 21.00 6.05
CA PRO A 186 -5.76 20.23 6.35
C PRO A 186 -5.67 19.49 7.70
N ALA A 187 -5.21 20.17 8.75
CA ALA A 187 -5.11 19.65 10.11
C ALA A 187 -5.28 20.76 11.15
N GLY A 188 -5.69 20.40 12.36
CA GLY A 188 -5.93 21.35 13.45
C GLY A 188 -7.01 22.39 13.08
N SER A 189 -6.66 23.68 13.16
CA SER A 189 -7.59 24.78 12.84
C SER A 189 -7.96 24.87 11.36
N GLY A 190 -7.22 24.22 10.47
CA GLY A 190 -7.50 24.23 9.03
C GLY A 190 -8.54 23.20 8.58
N VAL A 191 -8.92 22.22 9.42
CA VAL A 191 -9.81 21.10 9.04
C VAL A 191 -11.12 21.58 8.44
N ASN A 192 -11.78 22.58 9.04
CA ASN A 192 -13.08 23.08 8.58
C ASN A 192 -13.04 23.55 7.12
N MET A 193 -11.92 24.14 6.67
CA MET A 193 -11.77 24.62 5.30
C MET A 193 -11.74 23.49 4.27
N TYR A 194 -11.26 22.31 4.66
CA TYR A 194 -11.12 21.15 3.77
C TYR A 194 -12.28 20.15 3.92
N SER A 195 -13.00 20.17 5.04
CA SER A 195 -14.20 19.34 5.23
C SER A 195 -15.46 19.92 4.57
N GLU A 196 -15.51 21.25 4.37
CA GLU A 196 -16.68 21.98 3.86
C GLU A 196 -16.57 22.37 2.37
N SER A 197 -15.47 22.05 1.68
CA SER A 197 -15.31 22.40 0.27
C SER A 197 -16.30 21.66 -0.63
N SER A 198 -17.43 22.31 -0.90
CA SER A 198 -18.23 22.13 -2.10
C SER A 198 -17.36 22.42 -3.32
N TYR A 199 -17.31 21.48 -4.26
CA TYR A 199 -16.66 21.66 -5.57
C TYR A 199 -17.20 22.95 -6.23
N GLU A 200 -16.34 23.95 -6.46
CA GLU A 200 -16.67 25.01 -7.42
C GLU A 200 -16.51 24.41 -8.81
N GLU A 201 -17.63 24.30 -9.52
CA GLU A 201 -17.70 23.88 -10.92
C GLU A 201 -16.75 24.78 -11.74
N VAL A 202 -15.75 24.17 -12.39
CA VAL A 202 -14.87 24.91 -13.29
C VAL A 202 -15.71 25.26 -14.51
N VAL A 203 -16.19 26.50 -14.58
CA VAL A 203 -16.87 27.01 -15.77
C VAL A 203 -15.82 27.18 -16.86
N ASP A 204 -15.83 26.30 -17.86
CA ASP A 204 -15.10 26.51 -19.10
C ASP A 204 -15.62 27.80 -19.75
N LEU A 205 -14.73 28.77 -19.92
CA LEU A 205 -14.98 29.97 -20.70
C LEU A 205 -14.58 29.67 -22.15
N ASP A 206 -15.55 29.23 -22.94
CA ASP A 206 -15.50 29.31 -24.41
C ASP A 206 -15.39 30.76 -24.89
#